data_AF-A0A5A9NMM5-F1
#
_entry.id   AF-A0A5A9NMM5-F1
#
_cell.length_a   1.000
_cell.length_b   1.000
_cell.length_c   1.000
_cell.angle_alpha   90.00
_cell.angle_beta   90.00
_cell.angle_gamma   90.00
#
_symmetry.space_group_name_H-M   'P 1'
#
loop_
_entity.id
_entity.type
_entity.pdbx_description
1 polymer ?
#
loop_
_entity_poly.entity_id
_entity_poly.type
_entity_poly.pdbx_seq_one_letter_code
_entity_poly.pdbx_strand_id
1 'polypeptide(L)'
;MVSRGSVAIMEGTRGHILELMVMGILLGVASRGDGAIQTPDYDDTSTPEILNPSWMSTIPNTYPLSDVTIPGTHNTMALYGGSLAECNSWTLALQLRAGIRFLDIRVRHVRGNLTIHHGISYQYAHFGDVLRDVVAFLREYPTETVLMRLREELSDTRDIYEAAVRYIHEYAHWDLLWHSREMPTLGEARGKLIVLQDFSGPDLGMYYNSLDIDDHWMVSSLQPEEVEKKWRSVYTHLEGAALGNKNHMFLTYSSGASILAHPNALAKIINPRLHEYLKAYVGQRKRFGIITIDFPGANLVQTIIGFN
;
A
#
# COMPACT_ATOMS: atom_id res chain seq x y z
N MET A 1 32.41 1.26 44.99
CA MET A 1 32.88 2.36 44.11
C MET A 1 33.18 1.73 42.74
N VAL A 2 32.14 1.41 41.96
CA VAL A 2 31.57 2.17 40.84
C VAL A 2 32.52 2.29 39.62
N SER A 3 32.15 1.57 38.55
CA SER A 3 32.24 1.91 37.10
C SER A 3 33.65 1.91 36.46
N ARG A 4 33.91 1.47 35.22
CA ARG A 4 33.12 1.45 33.97
C ARG A 4 33.50 0.24 33.10
N GLY A 5 32.49 -0.41 32.53
CA GLY A 5 32.63 -1.25 31.34
C GLY A 5 32.48 -0.38 30.09
N SER A 6 33.31 -0.62 29.07
CA SER A 6 33.18 -0.02 27.74
C SER A 6 32.47 -1.02 26.83
N VAL A 7 31.25 -0.66 26.42
CA VAL A 7 30.51 -1.30 25.32
C VAL A 7 31.02 -0.66 24.03
N ALA A 8 31.71 -1.44 23.19
CA ALA A 8 31.99 -1.06 21.82
C ALA A 8 30.80 -1.48 20.94
N ILE A 9 30.29 -0.52 20.18
CA ILE A 9 29.07 -0.54 19.41
C ILE A 9 29.33 -1.28 18.08
N MET A 10 28.45 -2.24 17.75
CA MET A 10 28.36 -2.85 16.41
C MET A 10 27.73 -1.85 15.43
N GLU A 11 28.56 -1.02 14.80
CA GLU A 11 28.23 -0.33 13.54
C GLU A 11 28.96 -1.04 12.40
N GLY A 12 28.37 -2.09 11.83
CA GLY A 12 29.04 -2.87 10.78
C GLY A 12 28.15 -3.51 9.71
N THR A 13 26.82 -3.46 9.85
CA THR A 13 25.91 -4.21 8.96
C THR A 13 24.94 -3.37 8.16
N ARG A 14 24.92 -2.04 8.31
CA ARG A 14 24.05 -1.15 7.53
C ARG A 14 24.65 -0.69 6.19
N GLY A 15 25.97 -0.75 6.00
CA GLY A 15 26.64 -0.27 4.79
C GLY A 15 26.56 -1.22 3.59
N HIS A 16 26.54 -2.53 3.83
CA HIS A 16 26.66 -3.53 2.75
C HIS A 16 25.36 -3.86 2.01
N ILE A 17 24.20 -3.49 2.56
CA ILE A 17 22.91 -3.67 1.87
C ILE A 17 22.70 -2.58 0.81
N LEU A 18 23.30 -1.39 0.99
CA LEU A 18 23.16 -0.26 0.07
C LEU A 18 23.98 -0.46 -1.23
N GLU A 19 25.15 -1.10 -1.15
CA GLU A 19 26.02 -1.33 -2.33
C GLU A 19 25.43 -2.34 -3.33
N LEU A 20 24.65 -3.33 -2.86
CA LEU A 20 24.02 -4.33 -3.73
C LEU A 20 22.87 -3.76 -4.57
N MET A 21 22.25 -2.64 -4.17
CA MET A 21 21.22 -1.97 -4.99
C MET A 21 21.81 -1.02 -6.06
N VAL A 22 23.05 -0.57 -5.90
CA VAL A 22 23.67 0.42 -6.81
C VAL A 22 24.27 -0.23 -8.06
N MET A 23 24.61 -1.52 -8.03
CA MET A 23 25.35 -2.18 -9.12
C MET A 23 24.47 -2.95 -10.13
N GLY A 24 23.23 -2.49 -10.36
CA GLY A 24 22.27 -3.15 -11.26
C GLY A 24 21.42 -2.21 -12.14
N ILE A 25 21.80 -0.95 -12.31
CA ILE A 25 20.97 0.07 -12.99
C ILE A 25 21.37 0.33 -14.45
N LEU A 26 22.44 -0.28 -14.95
CA LEU A 26 22.87 -0.10 -16.34
C LEU A 26 22.98 -1.45 -17.03
N LEU A 27 21.86 -1.90 -17.59
CA LEU A 27 21.72 -2.61 -18.88
C LEU A 27 20.27 -3.10 -19.00
N GLY A 28 19.37 -2.17 -19.35
CA GLY A 28 18.07 -2.54 -19.89
C GLY A 28 18.27 -3.21 -21.25
N VAL A 29 18.38 -4.53 -21.27
CA VAL A 29 18.10 -5.30 -22.49
C VAL A 29 16.61 -5.11 -22.73
N ALA A 30 16.26 -4.32 -23.75
CA ALA A 30 14.89 -4.25 -24.24
C ALA A 30 14.49 -5.64 -24.73
N SER A 31 13.93 -6.45 -23.85
CA SER A 31 13.18 -7.62 -24.27
C SER A 31 11.95 -7.11 -25.02
N ARG A 32 11.95 -7.24 -26.35
CA ARG A 32 10.70 -7.36 -27.08
C ARG A 32 10.04 -8.66 -26.62
N GLY A 33 8.96 -8.59 -25.85
CA GLY A 33 8.22 -9.75 -25.37
C GLY A 33 6.92 -9.39 -24.65
N ASP A 34 5.82 -9.87 -25.24
CA ASP A 34 4.41 -9.88 -24.82
C ASP A 34 3.70 -8.55 -24.52
N GLY A 35 2.49 -8.42 -25.10
CA GLY A 35 1.58 -7.32 -24.80
C GLY A 35 1.19 -7.31 -23.33
N ALA A 36 0.75 -6.16 -22.85
CA ALA A 36 0.20 -6.03 -21.51
C ALA A 36 -0.89 -7.10 -21.26
N ILE A 37 -0.86 -7.69 -20.08
CA ILE A 37 -1.69 -8.79 -19.62
C ILE A 37 -2.78 -8.20 -18.72
N GLN A 38 -4.02 -8.58 -19.02
CA GLN A 38 -5.18 -8.34 -18.18
C GLN A 38 -5.88 -9.67 -17.93
N THR A 39 -5.79 -10.17 -16.70
CA THR A 39 -6.49 -11.36 -16.19
C THR A 39 -7.40 -10.95 -15.02
N PRO A 40 -8.26 -11.85 -14.52
CA PRO A 40 -9.11 -11.54 -13.37
C PRO A 40 -8.32 -11.07 -12.12
N ASP A 41 -7.13 -11.62 -11.90
CA ASP A 41 -6.32 -11.39 -10.70
C ASP A 41 -5.07 -10.51 -10.91
N TYR A 42 -4.66 -10.27 -12.15
CA TYR A 42 -3.48 -9.48 -12.47
C TYR A 42 -3.74 -8.54 -13.65
N ASP A 43 -3.27 -7.30 -13.58
CA ASP A 43 -3.41 -6.33 -14.67
C ASP A 43 -2.21 -5.38 -14.78
N ASP A 44 -1.45 -5.48 -15.87
CA ASP A 44 -0.41 -4.50 -16.24
C ASP A 44 -0.76 -3.62 -17.45
N THR A 45 -2.04 -3.59 -17.85
CA THR A 45 -2.57 -2.62 -18.80
C THR A 45 -2.84 -1.26 -18.15
N SER A 46 -3.02 -0.22 -18.96
CA SER A 46 -3.24 1.14 -18.46
C SER A 46 -4.65 1.41 -17.92
N THR A 47 -5.60 0.48 -18.09
CA THR A 47 -7.01 0.70 -17.73
C THR A 47 -7.64 -0.53 -17.09
N PRO A 48 -8.24 -0.41 -15.90
CA PRO A 48 -8.97 -1.50 -15.26
C PRO A 48 -10.20 -1.92 -16.09
N GLU A 49 -10.48 -3.23 -16.13
CA GLU A 49 -11.68 -3.78 -16.77
C GLU A 49 -12.97 -3.38 -16.05
N ILE A 50 -12.93 -3.24 -14.71
CA ILE A 50 -14.10 -2.98 -13.87
C ILE A 50 -13.86 -1.75 -13.00
N LEU A 51 -14.85 -0.85 -12.99
CA LEU A 51 -14.92 0.28 -12.07
C LEU A 51 -16.01 0.04 -11.02
N ASN A 52 -15.72 0.36 -9.77
CA ASN A 52 -16.66 0.34 -8.66
C ASN A 52 -16.34 1.50 -7.69
N PRO A 53 -16.61 2.76 -8.07
CA PRO A 53 -16.14 3.92 -7.33
C PRO A 53 -16.94 4.23 -6.06
N SER A 54 -18.06 3.55 -5.80
CA SER A 54 -18.97 3.87 -4.67
C SER A 54 -19.34 2.66 -3.82
N TRP A 55 -18.48 1.65 -3.78
CA TRP A 55 -18.81 0.37 -3.14
C TRP A 55 -19.03 0.49 -1.62
N MET A 56 -18.44 1.47 -0.93
CA MET A 56 -18.68 1.65 0.50
C MET A 56 -20.06 2.23 0.81
N SER A 57 -20.79 2.76 -0.19
CA SER A 57 -22.10 3.41 0.00
C SER A 57 -23.18 2.50 0.61
N THR A 58 -23.07 1.18 0.44
CA THR A 58 -24.06 0.19 0.93
C THR A 58 -23.79 -0.29 2.36
N ILE A 59 -22.60 -0.03 2.90
CA ILE A 59 -22.19 -0.51 4.23
C ILE A 59 -22.82 0.40 5.32
N PRO A 60 -23.38 -0.14 6.42
CA PRO A 60 -24.00 0.70 7.44
C PRO A 60 -23.01 1.66 8.12
N ASN A 61 -23.44 2.89 8.40
CA ASN A 61 -22.60 3.90 9.06
C ASN A 61 -22.05 3.47 10.42
N THR A 62 -22.75 2.58 11.13
CA THR A 62 -22.36 2.08 12.45
C THR A 62 -21.29 0.99 12.42
N TYR A 63 -20.93 0.48 11.22
CA TYR A 63 -19.87 -0.52 11.13
C TYR A 63 -18.52 0.13 11.48
N PRO A 64 -17.70 -0.48 12.35
CA PRO A 64 -16.35 -0.01 12.55
C PRO A 64 -15.55 -0.21 11.26
N LEU A 65 -14.71 0.76 10.89
CA LEU A 65 -13.91 0.68 9.66
C LEU A 65 -12.98 -0.54 9.68
N SER A 66 -12.51 -0.94 10.86
CA SER A 66 -11.71 -2.16 11.10
C SER A 66 -12.44 -3.48 10.82
N ASP A 67 -13.76 -3.48 10.56
CA ASP A 67 -14.52 -4.65 10.13
C ASP A 67 -14.82 -4.66 8.62
N VAL A 68 -14.36 -3.64 7.89
CA VAL A 68 -14.47 -3.54 6.43
C VAL A 68 -13.26 -4.22 5.78
N THR A 69 -13.51 -5.08 4.79
CA THR A 69 -12.46 -5.68 3.96
C THR A 69 -12.15 -4.75 2.78
N ILE A 70 -10.93 -4.25 2.70
CA ILE A 70 -10.54 -3.12 1.85
C ILE A 70 -9.44 -3.53 0.87
N PRO A 71 -9.62 -3.36 -0.45
CA PRO A 71 -8.52 -3.51 -1.39
C PRO A 71 -7.57 -2.30 -1.33
N GLY A 72 -6.28 -2.59 -1.31
CA GLY A 72 -5.19 -1.61 -1.29
C GLY A 72 -4.13 -1.90 -2.35
N THR A 73 -3.31 -0.89 -2.66
CA THR A 73 -2.14 -1.06 -3.53
C THR A 73 -0.86 -0.78 -2.76
N HIS A 74 0.13 -1.65 -2.93
CA HIS A 74 1.49 -1.41 -2.43
C HIS A 74 2.21 -0.44 -3.36
N ASN A 75 3.02 0.47 -2.80
CA ASN A 75 3.72 1.52 -3.56
C ASN A 75 2.81 2.12 -4.65
N THR A 76 1.67 2.66 -4.24
CA THR A 76 0.51 2.97 -5.10
C THR A 76 0.89 3.78 -6.35
N MET A 77 1.86 4.67 -6.22
CA MET A 77 2.30 5.57 -7.29
C MET A 77 3.54 5.06 -8.05
N ALA A 78 3.98 3.82 -7.81
CA ALA A 78 5.13 3.23 -8.49
C ALA A 78 4.75 2.71 -9.89
N LEU A 79 4.60 3.66 -10.82
CA LEU A 79 4.17 3.46 -12.21
C LEU A 79 5.34 3.51 -13.22
N TYR A 80 6.55 3.83 -12.76
CA TYR A 80 7.72 4.04 -13.62
C TYR A 80 9.01 3.46 -13.05
N GLY A 81 9.96 3.18 -13.93
CA GLY A 81 11.32 2.75 -13.59
C GLY A 81 11.60 1.28 -13.93
N GLY A 82 10.75 0.66 -14.76
CA GLY A 82 10.90 -0.71 -15.22
C GLY A 82 10.49 -1.73 -14.17
N SER A 83 10.60 -3.01 -14.53
CA SER A 83 10.02 -4.12 -13.76
C SER A 83 10.51 -4.26 -12.33
N LEU A 84 11.68 -3.72 -11.98
CA LEU A 84 12.18 -3.69 -10.59
C LEU A 84 11.51 -2.63 -9.71
N ALA A 85 11.02 -1.55 -10.31
CA ALA A 85 10.46 -0.41 -9.61
C ALA A 85 8.93 -0.31 -9.76
N GLU A 86 8.36 -0.75 -10.88
CA GLU A 86 6.93 -0.68 -11.13
C GLU A 86 6.17 -1.70 -10.28
N CYS A 87 5.16 -1.23 -9.54
CA CYS A 87 4.26 -2.05 -8.72
C CYS A 87 2.80 -1.95 -9.19
N ASN A 88 2.47 -0.94 -10.00
CA ASN A 88 1.12 -0.67 -10.48
C ASN A 88 1.17 -0.14 -11.92
N SER A 89 0.08 -0.33 -12.65
CA SER A 89 -0.11 0.09 -14.05
C SER A 89 -1.20 1.16 -14.20
N TRP A 90 -2.17 1.18 -13.30
CA TRP A 90 -3.26 2.15 -13.28
C TRP A 90 -2.84 3.45 -12.57
N THR A 91 -3.25 4.59 -13.13
CA THR A 91 -3.14 5.88 -12.42
C THR A 91 -3.93 5.86 -11.11
N LEU A 92 -3.57 6.71 -10.15
CA LEU A 92 -4.27 6.79 -8.87
C LEU A 92 -5.78 7.02 -9.03
N ALA A 93 -6.18 7.92 -9.95
CA ALA A 93 -7.59 8.14 -10.27
C ALA A 93 -8.30 6.85 -10.74
N LEU A 94 -7.64 6.01 -11.56
CA LEU A 94 -8.19 4.74 -12.01
C LEU A 94 -8.18 3.68 -10.90
N GLN A 95 -7.16 3.63 -10.05
CA GLN A 95 -7.15 2.74 -8.87
C GLN A 95 -8.34 3.04 -7.94
N LEU A 96 -8.56 4.31 -7.61
CA LEU A 96 -9.70 4.75 -6.80
C LEU A 96 -11.03 4.39 -7.46
N ARG A 97 -11.16 4.60 -8.78
CA ARG A 97 -12.38 4.23 -9.52
C ARG A 97 -12.58 2.72 -9.65
N ALA A 98 -11.52 1.93 -9.69
CA ALA A 98 -11.58 0.46 -9.70
C ALA A 98 -12.04 -0.11 -8.34
N GLY A 99 -11.84 0.65 -7.26
CA GLY A 99 -12.33 0.31 -5.91
C GLY A 99 -11.25 0.32 -4.83
N ILE A 100 -9.99 0.63 -5.15
CA ILE A 100 -8.90 0.76 -4.18
C ILE A 100 -9.24 1.86 -3.15
N ARG A 101 -9.09 1.58 -1.85
CA ARG A 101 -9.32 2.55 -0.76
C ARG A 101 -8.18 2.64 0.25
N PHE A 102 -7.15 1.78 0.13
CA PHE A 102 -5.90 1.94 0.84
C PHE A 102 -4.75 2.27 -0.13
N LEU A 103 -3.99 3.32 0.18
CA LEU A 103 -2.87 3.80 -0.62
C LEU A 103 -1.56 3.72 0.20
N ASP A 104 -0.53 3.04 -0.32
CA ASP A 104 0.84 3.08 0.22
C ASP A 104 1.64 4.16 -0.51
N ILE A 105 1.67 5.37 0.07
CA ILE A 105 2.31 6.55 -0.51
C ILE A 105 3.67 6.79 0.14
N ARG A 106 4.71 6.72 -0.71
CA ARG A 106 6.09 6.86 -0.28
C ARG A 106 6.73 8.08 -0.92
N VAL A 107 7.24 8.96 -0.06
CA VAL A 107 7.78 10.26 -0.46
C VAL A 107 9.27 10.36 -0.14
N ARG A 108 10.03 11.15 -0.90
CA ARG A 108 11.35 11.63 -0.48
C ARG A 108 11.28 13.12 -0.20
N HIS A 109 11.91 13.53 0.90
CA HIS A 109 12.06 14.93 1.21
C HIS A 109 13.26 15.51 0.44
N VAL A 110 12.99 16.30 -0.59
CA VAL A 110 14.02 16.91 -1.43
C VAL A 110 13.83 18.42 -1.44
N ARG A 111 14.71 19.14 -0.73
CA ARG A 111 14.73 20.63 -0.67
C ARG A 111 13.37 21.23 -0.30
N GLY A 112 12.70 20.70 0.71
CA GLY A 112 11.38 21.18 1.15
C GLY A 112 10.19 20.56 0.41
N ASN A 113 10.41 19.83 -0.69
CA ASN A 113 9.35 19.17 -1.45
C ASN A 113 9.24 17.68 -1.10
N LEU A 114 8.03 17.14 -1.28
CA LEU A 114 7.75 15.71 -1.15
C LEU A 114 7.53 15.11 -2.54
N THR A 115 8.57 14.48 -3.09
CA THR A 115 8.52 13.76 -4.37
C THR A 115 8.14 12.30 -4.15
N ILE A 116 7.42 11.68 -5.07
CA ILE A 116 7.08 10.25 -4.99
C ILE A 116 8.24 9.40 -5.50
N HIS A 117 8.59 8.35 -4.75
CA HIS A 117 9.66 7.42 -5.12
C HIS A 117 9.31 5.96 -4.78
N HIS A 118 9.96 5.04 -5.49
CA HIS A 118 10.16 3.66 -5.06
C HIS A 118 11.66 3.33 -5.11
N GLY A 119 12.25 3.09 -3.94
CA GLY A 119 13.70 3.12 -3.77
C GLY A 119 14.28 4.44 -4.29
N ILE A 120 15.27 4.35 -5.18
CA ILE A 120 15.87 5.52 -5.80
C ILE A 120 15.09 6.04 -7.02
N SER A 121 14.11 5.28 -7.53
CA SER A 121 13.38 5.60 -8.75
C SER A 121 12.35 6.70 -8.50
N TYR A 122 12.53 7.85 -9.14
CA TYR A 122 11.54 8.94 -9.14
C TYR A 122 10.34 8.56 -9.99
N GLN A 123 9.13 8.73 -9.43
CA GLN A 123 7.87 8.31 -10.05
C GLN A 123 7.16 9.43 -10.82
N TYR A 124 7.87 10.51 -11.17
CA TYR A 124 7.34 11.65 -11.93
C TYR A 124 6.11 12.31 -11.29
N ALA A 125 5.98 12.23 -9.96
CA ALA A 125 4.88 12.81 -9.20
C ALA A 125 5.36 13.39 -7.86
N HIS A 126 4.54 14.27 -7.30
CA HIS A 126 4.69 14.87 -5.98
C HIS A 126 3.52 14.49 -5.07
N PHE A 127 3.68 14.66 -3.76
CA PHE A 127 2.60 14.40 -2.80
C PHE A 127 1.34 15.26 -3.06
N GLY A 128 1.50 16.46 -3.62
CA GLY A 128 0.38 17.32 -4.02
C GLY A 128 -0.47 16.72 -5.15
N ASP A 129 0.12 15.93 -6.04
CA ASP A 129 -0.62 15.22 -7.10
C ASP A 129 -1.54 14.16 -6.49
N VAL A 130 -1.02 13.40 -5.51
CA VAL A 130 -1.77 12.40 -4.75
C VAL A 130 -2.95 13.04 -4.02
N LEU A 131 -2.70 14.14 -3.30
CA LEU A 131 -3.77 14.83 -2.56
C LEU A 131 -4.86 15.36 -3.49
N ARG A 132 -4.50 15.92 -4.65
CA ARG A 132 -5.48 16.41 -5.64
C ARG A 132 -6.40 15.30 -6.13
N ASP A 133 -5.86 14.14 -6.47
CA ASP A 133 -6.65 12.99 -6.93
C ASP A 133 -7.56 12.46 -5.82
N VAL A 134 -7.06 12.36 -4.58
CA VAL A 134 -7.86 11.93 -3.42
C VAL A 134 -8.99 12.92 -3.10
N VAL A 135 -8.69 14.22 -3.09
CA VAL A 135 -9.68 15.29 -2.87
C VAL A 135 -10.76 15.25 -3.96
N ALA A 136 -10.36 15.13 -5.22
CA ALA A 136 -11.29 15.04 -6.34
C ALA A 136 -12.20 13.82 -6.19
N PHE A 137 -11.63 12.66 -5.85
CA PHE A 137 -12.36 11.42 -5.66
C PHE A 137 -13.36 11.50 -4.50
N LEU A 138 -12.94 11.93 -3.30
CA LEU A 138 -13.82 12.02 -2.13
C LEU A 138 -14.91 13.09 -2.29
N ARG A 139 -14.65 14.13 -3.10
CA ARG A 139 -15.69 15.10 -3.48
C ARG A 139 -16.72 14.51 -4.44
N GLU A 140 -16.29 13.71 -5.41
CA GLU A 140 -17.17 13.04 -6.38
C GLU A 140 -17.97 11.91 -5.71
N TYR A 141 -17.36 11.19 -4.77
CA TYR A 141 -17.93 10.04 -4.07
C TYR A 141 -17.87 10.21 -2.54
N PRO A 142 -18.71 11.10 -1.95
CA PRO A 142 -18.64 11.44 -0.53
C PRO A 142 -19.06 10.31 0.41
N THR A 143 -19.58 9.20 -0.13
CA THR A 143 -19.82 7.99 0.67
C THR A 143 -18.52 7.26 0.98
N GLU A 144 -17.46 7.46 0.22
CA GLU A 144 -16.23 6.68 0.37
C GLU A 144 -15.30 7.30 1.42
N THR A 145 -14.34 6.52 1.89
CA THR A 145 -13.20 6.99 2.70
C THR A 145 -11.91 6.45 2.10
N VAL A 146 -10.82 7.20 2.19
CA VAL A 146 -9.50 6.74 1.74
C VAL A 146 -8.56 6.65 2.93
N LEU A 147 -7.89 5.50 3.08
CA LEU A 147 -6.77 5.33 4.00
C LEU A 147 -5.47 5.50 3.22
N MET A 148 -4.55 6.29 3.74
CA MET A 148 -3.28 6.56 3.07
C MET A 148 -2.14 6.42 4.06
N ARG A 149 -1.34 5.36 3.91
CA ARG A 149 -0.02 5.32 4.53
C ARG A 149 0.84 6.39 3.88
N LEU A 150 1.39 7.28 4.70
CA LEU A 150 2.39 8.24 4.25
C LEU A 150 3.69 7.94 4.99
N ARG A 151 4.76 7.68 4.24
CA ARG A 151 6.10 7.41 4.79
C ARG A 151 7.19 8.04 3.96
N GLU A 152 8.36 8.24 4.57
CA GLU A 152 9.57 8.60 3.85
C GLU A 152 10.23 7.35 3.21
N GLU A 153 10.53 7.42 1.92
CA GLU A 153 11.25 6.41 1.14
C GLU A 153 12.76 6.63 1.25
N LEU A 154 13.53 5.55 1.49
CA LEU A 154 14.97 5.64 1.75
C LEU A 154 15.31 6.74 2.77
N SER A 155 14.57 6.72 3.89
CA SER A 155 14.57 7.79 4.89
C SER A 155 15.98 8.18 5.36
N ASP A 156 16.36 9.41 5.03
CA ASP A 156 17.59 10.05 5.51
C ASP A 156 17.34 10.85 6.82
N THR A 157 16.08 11.26 7.09
CA THR A 157 15.74 12.20 8.17
C THR A 157 14.58 11.77 9.08
N ARG A 158 13.60 11.03 8.53
CA ARG A 158 12.26 10.79 9.12
C ARG A 158 11.49 12.05 9.46
N ASP A 159 11.89 13.18 8.90
CA ASP A 159 11.33 14.51 9.16
C ASP A 159 10.63 15.03 7.92
N ILE A 160 9.39 14.58 7.75
CA ILE A 160 8.49 15.00 6.67
C ILE A 160 7.24 15.71 7.20
N TYR A 161 7.11 15.90 8.52
CA TYR A 161 5.88 16.40 9.13
C TYR A 161 5.52 17.80 8.64
N GLU A 162 6.43 18.77 8.78
CA GLU A 162 6.20 20.16 8.37
C GLU A 162 5.89 20.26 6.87
N ALA A 163 6.58 19.47 6.05
CA ALA A 163 6.31 19.40 4.64
C ALA A 163 4.91 18.80 4.38
N ALA A 164 4.55 17.68 5.02
CA ALA A 164 3.24 17.06 4.85
C ALA A 164 2.09 18.00 5.24
N VAL A 165 2.23 18.70 6.37
CA VAL A 165 1.31 19.76 6.84
C VAL A 165 1.13 20.85 5.78
N ARG A 166 2.25 21.35 5.23
CA ARG A 166 2.21 22.37 4.17
C ARG A 166 1.48 21.86 2.92
N TYR A 167 1.77 20.65 2.48
CA TYR A 167 1.08 20.04 1.33
C TYR A 167 -0.42 19.82 1.60
N ILE A 168 -0.80 19.38 2.80
CA ILE A 168 -2.22 19.24 3.19
C ILE A 168 -2.92 20.59 3.16
N HIS A 169 -2.29 21.65 3.65
CA HIS A 169 -2.85 23.00 3.60
C HIS A 169 -3.00 23.55 2.17
N GLU A 170 -2.07 23.21 1.27
CA GLU A 170 -2.02 23.72 -0.11
C GLU A 170 -2.91 22.95 -1.09
N TYR A 171 -2.98 21.62 -0.96
CA TYR A 171 -3.62 20.73 -1.93
C TYR A 171 -4.87 20.00 -1.40
N ALA A 172 -5.14 20.10 -0.10
CA ALA A 172 -6.31 19.55 0.56
C ALA A 172 -6.89 20.58 1.54
N HIS A 173 -7.73 20.13 2.48
CA HIS A 173 -8.28 20.97 3.55
C HIS A 173 -8.25 20.18 4.85
N TRP A 174 -8.04 20.84 5.99
CA TRP A 174 -8.01 20.20 7.30
C TRP A 174 -9.32 19.45 7.59
N ASP A 175 -10.46 19.97 7.17
CA ASP A 175 -11.76 19.31 7.36
C ASP A 175 -11.92 18.01 6.55
N LEU A 176 -11.05 17.74 5.57
CA LEU A 176 -11.02 16.46 4.85
C LEU A 176 -10.42 15.35 5.71
N LEU A 177 -9.55 15.67 6.66
CA LEU A 177 -8.80 14.66 7.40
C LEU A 177 -9.62 14.10 8.58
N TRP A 178 -9.37 12.83 8.90
CA TRP A 178 -9.70 12.25 10.19
C TRP A 178 -8.56 12.50 11.17
N HIS A 179 -8.80 13.35 12.18
CA HIS A 179 -7.77 13.82 13.12
C HIS A 179 -7.63 13.01 14.41
N SER A 180 -8.29 11.86 14.50
CA SER A 180 -8.22 11.00 15.69
C SER A 180 -7.30 9.80 15.46
N ARG A 181 -6.74 9.30 16.55
CA ARG A 181 -6.01 8.02 16.59
C ARG A 181 -6.94 6.81 16.71
N GLU A 182 -8.19 7.06 17.06
CA GLU A 182 -9.17 6.00 17.25
C GLU A 182 -9.67 5.47 15.91
N MET A 183 -10.04 4.20 15.90
CA MET A 183 -10.68 3.56 14.75
C MET A 183 -12.06 4.18 14.52
N PRO A 184 -12.32 4.87 13.40
CA PRO A 184 -13.62 5.45 13.14
C PRO A 184 -14.66 4.37 12.80
N THR A 185 -15.91 4.69 13.03
CA THR A 185 -17.01 4.06 12.30
C THR A 185 -16.99 4.49 10.84
N LEU A 186 -17.62 3.71 9.96
CA LEU A 186 -17.67 4.08 8.55
C LEU A 186 -18.35 5.43 8.36
N GLY A 187 -19.42 5.73 9.12
CA GLY A 187 -20.12 7.02 9.07
C GLY A 187 -19.22 8.21 9.39
N GLU A 188 -18.32 8.08 10.35
CA GLU A 188 -17.33 9.12 10.70
C GLU A 188 -16.24 9.26 9.64
N ALA A 189 -15.89 8.15 8.98
CA ALA A 189 -14.87 8.11 7.94
C ALA A 189 -15.35 8.62 6.57
N ARG A 190 -16.67 8.57 6.27
CA ARG A 190 -17.19 8.98 4.94
C ARG A 190 -16.77 10.41 4.58
N GLY A 191 -16.29 10.58 3.35
CA GLY A 191 -15.78 11.83 2.82
C GLY A 191 -14.44 12.26 3.43
N LYS A 192 -13.76 11.38 4.18
CA LYS A 192 -12.49 11.69 4.85
C LYS A 192 -11.30 10.96 4.23
N LEU A 193 -10.15 11.61 4.39
CA LEU A 193 -8.83 11.01 4.24
C LEU A 193 -8.31 10.64 5.63
N ILE A 194 -8.06 9.36 5.86
CA ILE A 194 -7.40 8.87 7.06
C ILE A 194 -5.92 8.69 6.75
N VAL A 195 -5.09 9.59 7.28
CA VAL A 195 -3.64 9.45 7.18
C VAL A 195 -3.20 8.37 8.17
N LEU A 196 -2.57 7.33 7.66
CA LEU A 196 -1.83 6.32 8.42
C LEU A 196 -0.38 6.80 8.51
N GLN A 197 -0.09 7.53 9.58
CA GLN A 197 1.17 8.22 9.78
C GLN A 197 2.29 7.22 10.10
N ASP A 198 3.28 7.15 9.20
CA ASP A 198 4.50 6.32 9.32
C ASP A 198 5.74 7.24 9.29
N PHE A 199 5.69 8.28 10.12
CA PHE A 199 6.75 9.25 10.37
C PHE A 199 6.50 9.94 11.72
N SER A 200 7.51 10.65 12.24
CA SER A 200 7.42 11.34 13.53
C SER A 200 6.74 12.71 13.38
N GLY A 201 6.00 13.14 14.40
CA GLY A 201 5.36 14.45 14.45
C GLY A 201 4.04 14.40 15.22
N PRO A 202 3.38 15.55 15.41
CA PRO A 202 1.99 15.60 15.88
C PRO A 202 1.06 14.77 15.01
N ASP A 203 -0.14 14.50 15.51
CA ASP A 203 -1.07 13.61 14.83
C ASP A 203 -1.76 14.30 13.65
N LEU A 204 -1.63 13.71 12.46
CA LEU A 204 -2.48 14.03 11.31
C LEU A 204 -3.60 13.01 11.09
N GLY A 205 -3.60 11.93 11.88
CA GLY A 205 -4.54 10.83 11.79
C GLY A 205 -4.11 9.69 12.70
N MET A 206 -4.25 8.46 12.21
CA MET A 206 -3.92 7.25 12.96
C MET A 206 -2.45 6.87 12.77
N TYR A 207 -1.87 6.20 13.75
CA TYR A 207 -0.53 5.63 13.59
C TYR A 207 -0.57 4.39 12.71
N TYR A 208 0.32 4.33 11.72
CA TYR A 208 0.48 3.13 10.89
C TYR A 208 0.71 1.87 11.74
N ASN A 209 1.63 1.95 12.72
CA ASN A 209 1.97 0.83 13.61
C ASN A 209 0.90 0.49 14.66
N SER A 210 -0.28 1.13 14.63
CA SER A 210 -1.42 0.71 15.45
C SER A 210 -2.22 -0.45 14.83
N LEU A 211 -1.98 -0.74 13.55
CA LEU A 211 -2.58 -1.85 12.83
C LEU A 211 -1.86 -3.18 13.16
N ASP A 212 -2.54 -4.29 12.92
CA ASP A 212 -1.91 -5.62 12.86
C ASP A 212 -1.41 -5.83 11.41
N ILE A 213 -0.09 -5.96 11.24
CA ILE A 213 0.56 -5.81 9.93
C ILE A 213 1.42 -7.03 9.62
N ASP A 214 1.20 -7.62 8.45
CA ASP A 214 2.11 -8.57 7.83
C ASP A 214 2.74 -8.00 6.56
N ASP A 215 4.05 -7.71 6.62
CA ASP A 215 4.84 -7.09 5.55
C ASP A 215 6.14 -7.86 5.29
N HIS A 216 6.03 -9.17 5.02
CA HIS A 216 7.15 -9.99 4.54
C HIS A 216 7.45 -9.64 3.06
N TRP A 217 8.01 -8.45 2.83
CA TRP A 217 8.24 -7.89 1.49
C TRP A 217 9.45 -8.50 0.76
N MET A 218 10.46 -8.97 1.50
CA MET A 218 11.70 -9.49 0.90
C MET A 218 11.51 -10.92 0.42
N VAL A 219 11.44 -11.11 -0.89
CA VAL A 219 11.32 -12.43 -1.54
C VAL A 219 12.57 -12.66 -2.37
N SER A 220 13.49 -13.50 -1.88
CA SER A 220 14.86 -13.55 -2.40
C SER A 220 14.99 -14.06 -3.84
N SER A 221 13.99 -14.83 -4.32
CA SER A 221 13.87 -15.30 -5.71
C SER A 221 12.47 -15.85 -5.98
N LEU A 222 12.17 -16.19 -7.24
CA LEU A 222 10.94 -16.89 -7.62
C LEU A 222 11.03 -18.43 -7.46
N GLN A 223 12.01 -18.94 -6.71
CA GLN A 223 12.06 -20.37 -6.39
C GLN A 223 10.83 -20.78 -5.56
N PRO A 224 10.30 -22.01 -5.75
CA PRO A 224 9.07 -22.45 -5.08
C PRO A 224 9.10 -22.28 -3.56
N GLU A 225 10.22 -22.52 -2.89
CA GLU A 225 10.30 -22.35 -1.43
C GLU A 225 10.14 -20.90 -0.96
N GLU A 226 10.64 -19.92 -1.71
CA GLU A 226 10.57 -18.50 -1.36
C GLU A 226 9.18 -17.93 -1.62
N VAL A 227 8.59 -18.29 -2.77
CA VAL A 227 7.19 -17.99 -3.09
C VAL A 227 6.25 -18.61 -2.05
N GLU A 228 6.52 -19.84 -1.62
CA GLU A 228 5.70 -20.52 -0.62
C GLU A 228 5.84 -19.89 0.77
N LYS A 229 7.03 -19.40 1.15
CA LYS A 229 7.19 -18.61 2.39
C LYS A 229 6.34 -17.35 2.34
N LYS A 230 6.39 -16.60 1.23
CA LYS A 230 5.55 -15.41 1.04
C LYS A 230 4.07 -15.75 1.14
N TRP A 231 3.63 -16.77 0.39
CA TRP A 231 2.23 -17.20 0.41
C TRP A 231 1.77 -17.64 1.80
N ARG A 232 2.59 -18.41 2.52
CA ARG A 232 2.28 -18.84 3.89
C ARG A 232 2.10 -17.65 4.83
N SER A 233 2.91 -16.62 4.69
CA SER A 233 2.78 -15.37 5.46
C SER A 233 1.41 -14.73 5.22
N VAL A 234 1.10 -14.47 3.94
CA VAL A 234 -0.18 -13.88 3.51
C VAL A 234 -1.36 -14.71 4.02
N TYR A 235 -1.35 -16.02 3.77
CA TYR A 235 -2.39 -16.94 4.21
C TYR A 235 -2.59 -16.91 5.73
N THR A 236 -1.50 -16.98 6.50
CA THR A 236 -1.57 -17.02 7.97
C THR A 236 -2.16 -15.73 8.52
N HIS A 237 -1.78 -14.57 7.95
CA HIS A 237 -2.29 -13.28 8.40
C HIS A 237 -3.76 -13.08 7.99
N LEU A 238 -4.19 -13.56 6.82
CA LEU A 238 -5.61 -13.54 6.42
C LEU A 238 -6.49 -14.41 7.32
N GLU A 239 -6.03 -15.61 7.69
CA GLU A 239 -6.73 -16.47 8.66
C GLU A 239 -6.78 -15.81 10.05
N GLY A 240 -5.69 -15.14 10.47
CA GLY A 240 -5.63 -14.33 11.68
C GLY A 240 -6.63 -13.18 11.65
N ALA A 241 -6.71 -12.44 10.54
CA ALA A 241 -7.66 -11.33 10.36
C ALA A 241 -9.12 -11.80 10.41
N ALA A 242 -9.43 -12.99 9.91
CA ALA A 242 -10.78 -13.55 9.94
C ALA A 242 -11.28 -13.85 11.37
N LEU A 243 -10.36 -14.17 12.30
CA LEU A 243 -10.67 -14.56 13.68
C LEU A 243 -10.29 -13.51 14.73
N GLY A 244 -9.48 -12.52 14.33
CA GLY A 244 -8.84 -11.56 15.23
C GLY A 244 -9.79 -10.52 15.82
N ASN A 245 -9.24 -9.68 16.70
CA ASN A 245 -9.99 -8.62 17.36
C ASN A 245 -10.52 -7.61 16.32
N LYS A 246 -11.84 -7.44 16.27
CA LYS A 246 -12.51 -6.50 15.35
C LYS A 246 -12.26 -5.04 15.65
N ASN A 247 -11.70 -4.71 16.81
CA ASN A 247 -11.28 -3.34 17.14
C ASN A 247 -9.94 -2.96 16.47
N HIS A 248 -9.21 -3.95 15.93
CA HIS A 248 -7.94 -3.74 15.24
C HIS A 248 -8.13 -3.92 13.74
N MET A 249 -7.57 -2.98 12.97
CA MET A 249 -7.48 -3.12 11.52
C MET A 249 -6.27 -3.99 11.19
N PHE A 250 -6.49 -4.98 10.32
CA PHE A 250 -5.45 -5.86 9.79
C PHE A 250 -4.98 -5.33 8.44
N LEU A 251 -3.69 -5.40 8.15
CA LEU A 251 -3.09 -4.99 6.88
C LEU A 251 -2.13 -6.07 6.39
N THR A 252 -2.51 -6.74 5.30
CA THR A 252 -1.75 -7.84 4.72
C THR A 252 -1.14 -7.41 3.39
N TYR A 253 0.20 -7.41 3.31
CA TYR A 253 0.90 -7.21 2.05
C TYR A 253 1.08 -8.54 1.32
N SER A 254 0.42 -8.68 0.16
CA SER A 254 0.68 -9.78 -0.77
C SER A 254 1.84 -9.47 -1.73
N SER A 255 2.27 -8.21 -1.81
CA SER A 255 3.40 -7.74 -2.60
C SER A 255 4.76 -8.13 -2.03
N GLY A 256 5.79 -8.12 -2.86
CA GLY A 256 7.17 -8.40 -2.46
C GLY A 256 8.13 -8.27 -3.63
N ALA A 257 9.43 -8.17 -3.33
CA ALA A 257 10.43 -7.96 -4.37
C ALA A 257 11.84 -8.42 -3.98
N SER A 258 12.64 -8.69 -5.01
CA SER A 258 14.11 -8.67 -5.01
C SER A 258 14.63 -8.55 -6.44
N ILE A 259 15.96 -8.49 -6.59
CA ILE A 259 16.61 -8.50 -7.92
C ILE A 259 16.34 -9.80 -8.72
N LEU A 260 15.93 -10.89 -8.04
CA LEU A 260 15.58 -12.17 -8.66
C LEU A 260 14.08 -12.48 -8.59
N ALA A 261 13.27 -11.55 -8.08
CA ALA A 261 11.83 -11.64 -7.96
C ALA A 261 11.23 -10.25 -8.13
N HIS A 262 11.10 -9.80 -9.37
CA HIS A 262 10.56 -8.48 -9.67
C HIS A 262 9.07 -8.41 -9.26
N PRO A 263 8.56 -7.26 -8.79
CA PRO A 263 7.17 -7.08 -8.36
C PRO A 263 6.14 -7.72 -9.31
N ASN A 264 6.22 -7.40 -10.60
CA ASN A 264 5.29 -7.92 -11.61
C ASN A 264 5.34 -9.45 -11.75
N ALA A 265 6.53 -10.04 -11.69
CA ALA A 265 6.72 -11.49 -11.81
C ALA A 265 6.22 -12.23 -10.57
N LEU A 266 6.41 -11.67 -9.37
CA LEU A 266 5.85 -12.24 -8.14
C LEU A 266 4.32 -12.10 -8.10
N ALA A 267 3.78 -10.95 -8.50
CA ALA A 267 2.34 -10.69 -8.54
C ALA A 267 1.61 -11.70 -9.44
N LYS A 268 2.18 -12.05 -10.60
CA LYS A 268 1.66 -13.12 -11.50
C LYS A 268 1.56 -14.50 -10.85
N ILE A 269 2.20 -14.73 -9.69
CA ILE A 269 2.15 -15.99 -8.94
C ILE A 269 1.29 -15.86 -7.68
N ILE A 270 1.44 -14.77 -6.93
CA ILE A 270 0.73 -14.56 -5.66
C ILE A 270 -0.72 -14.13 -5.86
N ASN A 271 -1.03 -13.26 -6.84
CA ASN A 271 -2.38 -12.76 -7.05
C ASN A 271 -3.37 -13.89 -7.43
N PRO A 272 -3.05 -14.85 -8.33
CA PRO A 272 -3.93 -15.99 -8.56
C PRO A 272 -4.20 -16.81 -7.31
N ARG A 273 -3.17 -17.07 -6.48
CA ARG A 273 -3.33 -17.83 -5.22
C ARG A 273 -4.23 -17.09 -4.23
N LEU A 274 -4.02 -15.78 -4.09
CA LEU A 274 -4.87 -14.92 -3.28
C LEU A 274 -6.31 -14.94 -3.79
N HIS A 275 -6.51 -14.82 -5.10
CA HIS A 275 -7.84 -14.81 -5.70
C HIS A 275 -8.57 -16.14 -5.50
N GLU A 276 -7.89 -17.27 -5.71
CA GLU A 276 -8.45 -18.61 -5.45
C GLU A 276 -8.82 -18.81 -3.97
N TYR A 277 -7.93 -18.40 -3.06
CA TYR A 277 -8.21 -18.45 -1.62
C TYR A 277 -9.45 -17.63 -1.25
N LEU A 278 -9.57 -16.40 -1.74
CA LEU A 278 -10.73 -15.54 -1.47
C LEU A 278 -12.01 -16.12 -2.09
N LYS A 279 -11.96 -16.63 -3.32
CA LYS A 279 -13.12 -17.25 -3.98
C LYS A 279 -13.71 -18.42 -3.19
N ALA A 280 -12.88 -19.18 -2.47
CA ALA A 280 -13.36 -20.27 -1.61
C ALA A 280 -14.29 -19.80 -0.46
N TYR A 281 -14.29 -18.50 -0.14
CA TYR A 281 -15.11 -17.91 0.92
C TYR A 281 -16.19 -16.95 0.44
N VAL A 282 -16.35 -16.75 -0.88
CA VAL A 282 -17.40 -15.89 -1.43
C VAL A 282 -18.78 -16.35 -0.94
N GLY A 283 -19.59 -15.39 -0.48
CA GLY A 283 -20.90 -15.64 0.14
C GLY A 283 -20.85 -15.92 1.65
N GLN A 284 -19.66 -16.02 2.24
CA GLN A 284 -19.48 -16.08 3.70
C GLN A 284 -19.13 -14.70 4.23
N ARG A 285 -19.71 -14.34 5.39
CA ARG A 285 -19.33 -13.11 6.09
C ARG A 285 -17.97 -13.31 6.78
N LYS A 286 -16.90 -12.99 6.06
CA LYS A 286 -15.52 -12.97 6.56
C LYS A 286 -14.91 -11.59 6.43
N ARG A 287 -14.07 -11.22 7.40
CA ARG A 287 -13.31 -9.98 7.41
C ARG A 287 -11.83 -10.30 7.19
N PHE A 288 -11.20 -9.64 6.21
CA PHE A 288 -9.76 -9.79 5.96
C PHE A 288 -8.96 -8.52 6.23
N GLY A 289 -9.62 -7.42 6.62
CA GLY A 289 -8.98 -6.11 6.77
C GLY A 289 -8.53 -5.56 5.42
N ILE A 290 -7.41 -4.86 5.40
CA ILE A 290 -6.80 -4.33 4.17
C ILE A 290 -5.92 -5.40 3.54
N ILE A 291 -6.07 -5.60 2.24
CA ILE A 291 -5.21 -6.48 1.44
C ILE A 291 -4.50 -5.62 0.38
N THR A 292 -3.18 -5.48 0.51
CA THR A 292 -2.34 -4.67 -0.39
C THR A 292 -1.66 -5.51 -1.46
N ILE A 293 -1.83 -5.11 -2.72
CA ILE A 293 -1.53 -5.91 -3.91
C ILE A 293 -0.67 -5.10 -4.89
N ASP A 294 0.23 -5.76 -5.60
CA ASP A 294 0.91 -5.24 -6.80
C ASP A 294 0.15 -5.70 -8.05
N PHE A 295 -0.03 -4.79 -9.03
CA PHE A 295 -0.73 -5.05 -10.30
C PHE A 295 -2.08 -5.78 -10.13
N PRO A 296 -3.00 -5.27 -9.28
CA PRO A 296 -4.24 -5.98 -9.00
C PRO A 296 -5.11 -6.12 -10.26
N GLY A 297 -5.62 -7.31 -10.53
CA GLY A 297 -6.68 -7.50 -11.51
C GLY A 297 -8.03 -7.00 -11.00
N ALA A 298 -8.87 -6.48 -11.90
CA ALA A 298 -10.13 -5.84 -11.51
C ALA A 298 -11.11 -6.82 -10.82
N ASN A 299 -11.12 -8.10 -11.19
CA ASN A 299 -11.97 -9.10 -10.55
C ASN A 299 -11.48 -9.48 -9.15
N LEU A 300 -10.17 -9.52 -8.91
CA LEU A 300 -9.61 -9.69 -7.56
C LEU A 300 -10.03 -8.52 -6.66
N VAL A 301 -9.96 -7.28 -7.16
CA VAL A 301 -10.48 -6.10 -6.43
C VAL A 301 -11.96 -6.27 -6.10
N GLN A 302 -12.81 -6.67 -7.06
CA GLN A 302 -14.24 -6.90 -6.78
C GLN A 302 -14.49 -8.05 -5.80
N THR A 303 -13.66 -9.10 -5.83
CA THR A 303 -13.77 -10.23 -4.90
C THR A 303 -13.51 -9.77 -3.46
N ILE A 304 -12.52 -8.90 -3.25
CA ILE A 304 -12.21 -8.31 -1.94
C ILE A 304 -13.38 -7.43 -1.46
N ILE A 305 -13.92 -6.59 -2.35
CA ILE A 305 -15.07 -5.72 -2.06
C ILE A 305 -16.30 -6.55 -1.65
N GLY A 306 -16.53 -7.70 -2.29
CA GLY A 306 -17.70 -8.55 -2.07
C GLY A 306 -17.81 -9.21 -0.68
N PHE A 307 -16.83 -9.01 0.21
CA PHE A 307 -16.89 -9.48 1.60
C PHE A 307 -17.61 -8.53 2.56
N ASN A 308 -18.04 -7.35 2.08
CA ASN A 308 -18.67 -6.31 2.88
C ASN A 308 -20.20 -6.32 2.84
#